data_AF-A0A7S0U3J9-F1
#
_entry.id   AF-A0A7S0U3J9-F1
#
_cell.length_a   1.000
_cell.length_b   1.000
_cell.length_c   1.000
_cell.angle_alpha   90.00
_cell.angle_beta   90.00
_cell.angle_gamma   90.00
#
_symmetry.space_group_name_H-M   'P 1'
#
loop_
_entity.id
_entity.type
_entity.pdbx_description
1 polymer ?
#
loop_
_entity_poly.entity_id
_entity_poly.type
_entity_poly.pdbx_seq_one_letter_code
_entity_poly.pdbx_strand_id
1 'polypeptide(L)'
;AAAVGATKQELTLSIAIVSLFSLLFLLAEPYAAMGLGLSDDVAGAWIGGTVDLTGGVVAGAAVVSARCEEVAAIIKMTQNSALGVYILLIAVLASRSGLGGKDAASPAPPAKGEGLVYGLWKKFPKFVLGYLFCSVVASSLADRERGIAVPLLGGVARWWFAIGFSGLGFSTSFRSLREQLDGPNVLVHY
;
A
#
# COMPACT_ATOMS: atom_id res chain seq x y z
N ALA A 1 -7.11 -17.43 -11.67
CA ALA A 1 -7.52 -17.14 -13.04
C ALA A 1 -8.99 -16.72 -13.04
N ALA A 2 -9.19 -15.40 -12.88
CA ALA A 2 -10.36 -14.57 -13.18
C ALA A 2 -11.79 -15.03 -12.88
N ALA A 3 -12.56 -14.12 -12.28
CA ALA A 3 -14.02 -14.12 -12.32
C ALA A 3 -14.62 -14.08 -13.76
N VAL A 4 -13.77 -13.97 -14.79
CA VAL A 4 -14.13 -13.83 -16.22
C VAL A 4 -13.26 -14.69 -17.17
N GLY A 5 -12.46 -15.65 -16.67
CA GLY A 5 -11.70 -16.57 -17.55
C GLY A 5 -10.41 -16.03 -18.21
N ALA A 6 -9.83 -14.93 -17.72
CA ALA A 6 -8.54 -14.41 -18.21
C ALA A 6 -7.39 -15.43 -18.10
N THR A 7 -6.63 -15.55 -19.18
CA THR A 7 -5.42 -16.36 -19.28
C THR A 7 -4.32 -15.85 -18.34
N LYS A 8 -3.38 -16.72 -17.98
CA LYS A 8 -2.24 -16.32 -17.13
C LYS A 8 -1.41 -15.20 -17.78
N GLN A 9 -1.32 -15.18 -19.10
CA GLN A 9 -0.60 -14.16 -19.86
C GLN A 9 -1.30 -12.80 -19.77
N GLU A 10 -2.62 -12.74 -19.90
CA GLU A 10 -3.40 -11.50 -19.75
C GLU A 10 -3.31 -10.92 -18.32
N LEU A 11 -3.30 -11.79 -17.31
CA LEU A 11 -3.11 -11.37 -15.91
C LEU A 11 -1.72 -10.77 -15.69
N THR A 12 -0.67 -11.44 -16.16
CA THR A 12 0.71 -10.94 -16.06
C THR A 12 0.87 -9.63 -16.82
N LEU A 13 0.31 -9.53 -18.03
CA LEU A 13 0.34 -8.30 -18.83
C LEU A 13 -0.38 -7.15 -18.12
N SER A 14 -1.56 -7.40 -17.57
CA SER A 14 -2.32 -6.39 -16.83
C SER A 14 -1.52 -5.88 -15.62
N ILE A 15 -0.91 -6.78 -14.86
CA ILE A 15 -0.07 -6.42 -13.72
C ILE A 15 1.13 -5.59 -14.17
N ALA A 16 1.79 -5.96 -15.26
CA ALA A 16 2.95 -5.23 -15.81
C ALA A 16 2.57 -3.81 -16.26
N ILE A 17 1.47 -3.65 -17.00
CA ILE A 17 1.00 -2.34 -17.47
C ILE A 17 0.62 -1.45 -16.28
N VAL A 18 -0.15 -1.98 -15.32
CA VAL A 18 -0.53 -1.24 -14.11
C VAL A 18 0.72 -0.81 -13.33
N SER A 19 1.70 -1.71 -13.17
CA SER A 19 2.95 -1.40 -12.46
C SER A 19 3.78 -0.32 -13.17
N LEU A 20 3.82 -0.34 -14.50
CA LEU A 20 4.50 0.68 -15.29
C LEU A 20 3.85 2.06 -15.09
N PHE A 21 2.53 2.16 -15.24
CA PHE A 21 1.82 3.41 -15.02
C PHE A 21 1.92 3.88 -13.57
N SER A 22 1.83 2.97 -12.60
CA SER A 22 2.08 3.27 -11.19
C SER A 22 3.44 3.91 -10.96
N LEU A 23 4.51 3.38 -11.57
CA LEU A 23 5.85 3.97 -11.44
C LEU A 23 5.94 5.35 -12.09
N LEU A 24 5.32 5.54 -13.26
CA LEU A 24 5.31 6.84 -13.95
C LEU A 24 4.53 7.89 -13.14
N PHE A 25 3.33 7.54 -12.67
CA PHE A 25 2.50 8.44 -11.87
C PHE A 25 3.12 8.73 -10.51
N LEU A 26 3.78 7.76 -9.89
CA LEU A 26 4.50 7.97 -8.64
C LEU A 26 5.52 9.11 -8.74
N LEU A 27 6.20 9.23 -9.88
CA LEU A 27 7.14 10.32 -10.13
C LEU A 27 6.45 11.60 -10.59
N ALA A 28 5.38 11.50 -11.38
CA ALA A 28 4.71 12.66 -11.97
C ALA A 28 3.77 13.40 -11.01
N GLU A 29 3.08 12.68 -10.13
CA GLU A 29 2.03 13.19 -9.26
C GLU A 29 2.50 14.30 -8.30
N PRO A 30 3.69 14.22 -7.66
CA PRO A 30 4.20 15.33 -6.84
C PRO A 30 4.37 16.62 -7.63
N TYR A 31 4.93 16.53 -8.85
CA TYR A 31 5.12 17.70 -9.72
C TYR A 31 3.81 18.23 -10.27
N ALA A 32 2.85 17.35 -10.57
CA ALA A 32 1.51 17.74 -10.98
C ALA A 32 0.78 18.49 -9.85
N ALA A 33 0.86 18.00 -8.61
CA ALA A 33 0.26 18.67 -7.45
C ALA A 33 0.83 20.08 -7.23
N MET A 34 2.16 20.23 -7.36
CA MET A 34 2.82 21.54 -7.30
C MET A 34 2.42 22.45 -8.46
N GLY A 35 2.38 21.92 -9.70
CA GLY A 35 2.01 22.69 -10.89
C GLY A 35 0.56 23.16 -10.91
N LEU A 36 -0.34 22.41 -10.26
CA LEU A 36 -1.74 22.77 -10.07
C LEU A 36 -1.96 23.73 -8.87
N GLY A 37 -0.93 24.02 -8.08
CA GLY A 37 -1.03 24.90 -6.91
C GLY A 37 -1.93 24.34 -5.81
N LEU A 38 -1.99 23.01 -5.65
CA LEU A 38 -2.79 22.38 -4.61
C LEU A 38 -2.24 22.71 -3.22
N SER A 39 -3.12 22.94 -2.25
CA SER A 39 -2.72 23.06 -0.85
C SER A 39 -2.09 21.76 -0.36
N ASP A 40 -1.13 21.83 0.57
CA ASP A 40 -0.42 20.67 1.13
C ASP A 40 -1.35 19.54 1.60
N ASP A 41 -2.47 19.88 2.26
CA ASP A 41 -3.43 18.89 2.75
C ASP A 41 -4.13 18.15 1.60
N VAL A 42 -4.49 18.85 0.52
CA VAL A 42 -5.13 18.28 -0.67
C VAL A 42 -4.13 17.47 -1.49
N ALA A 43 -2.92 18.00 -1.70
CA ALA A 43 -1.83 17.30 -2.37
C ALA A 43 -1.47 16.01 -1.63
N GLY A 44 -1.33 16.08 -0.30
CA GLY A 44 -1.06 14.93 0.55
C GLY A 44 -2.19 13.91 0.51
N ALA A 45 -3.45 14.36 0.49
CA ALA A 45 -4.58 13.46 0.36
C ALA A 45 -4.69 12.76 -0.99
N TRP A 46 -4.33 13.46 -2.06
CA TRP A 46 -4.29 12.88 -3.39
C TRP A 46 -3.16 11.85 -3.53
N ILE A 47 -1.92 12.26 -3.23
CA ILE A 47 -0.72 11.42 -3.32
C ILE A 47 -0.82 10.23 -2.35
N GLY A 48 -1.21 10.48 -1.10
CA GLY A 48 -1.45 9.43 -0.09
C GLY A 48 -2.62 8.51 -0.43
N GLY A 49 -3.55 8.99 -1.26
CA GLY A 49 -4.75 8.30 -1.69
C GLY A 49 -4.52 7.20 -2.72
N THR A 50 -3.38 7.21 -3.42
CA THR A 50 -3.06 6.25 -4.47
C THR A 50 -2.89 4.82 -3.93
N VAL A 51 -2.78 3.83 -4.81
CA VAL A 51 -2.55 2.42 -4.43
C VAL A 51 -1.08 2.01 -4.51
N ASP A 52 -0.18 2.96 -4.78
CA ASP A 52 1.24 2.69 -5.01
C ASP A 52 2.00 2.28 -3.76
N LEU A 53 3.25 1.85 -3.96
CA LEU A 53 4.18 1.43 -2.91
C LEU A 53 4.24 2.49 -1.80
N THR A 54 3.94 2.09 -0.55
CA THR A 54 3.85 3.01 0.59
C THR A 54 5.09 3.91 0.73
N GLY A 55 6.27 3.35 0.47
CA GLY A 55 7.51 4.12 0.52
C GLY A 55 7.65 5.18 -0.57
N GLY A 56 7.30 4.82 -1.80
CA GLY A 56 7.31 5.76 -2.91
C GLY A 56 6.39 6.93 -2.65
N VAL A 57 5.17 6.66 -2.17
CA VAL A 57 4.14 7.67 -1.92
C VAL A 57 4.57 8.67 -0.84
N VAL A 58 5.11 8.18 0.28
CA VAL A 58 5.59 9.06 1.35
C VAL A 58 6.79 9.89 0.86
N ALA A 59 7.71 9.28 0.11
CA ALA A 59 8.85 10.00 -0.47
C ALA A 59 8.42 11.05 -1.50
N GLY A 60 7.44 10.74 -2.37
CA GLY A 60 6.89 11.66 -3.36
C GLY A 60 6.17 12.84 -2.70
N ALA A 61 5.37 12.59 -1.65
CA ALA A 61 4.73 13.65 -0.89
C ALA A 61 5.74 14.57 -0.17
N ALA A 62 6.86 14.02 0.31
CA ALA A 62 7.95 14.79 0.90
C ALA A 62 8.65 15.74 -0.09
N VAL A 63 8.57 15.48 -1.40
CA VAL A 63 9.05 16.43 -2.43
C VAL A 63 8.21 17.70 -2.46
N VAL A 64 6.91 17.60 -2.15
CA VAL A 64 5.99 18.75 -2.13
C VAL A 64 6.22 19.59 -0.88
N SER A 65 6.08 18.99 0.30
CA SER A 65 6.31 19.64 1.60
C SER A 65 6.29 18.64 2.76
N ALA A 66 6.79 19.06 3.92
CA ALA A 66 6.72 18.24 5.15
C ALA A 66 5.28 18.00 5.62
N ARG A 67 4.39 18.98 5.41
CA ARG A 67 2.96 18.83 5.72
C ARG A 67 2.29 17.84 4.78
N CYS A 68 2.60 17.89 3.48
CA CYS A 68 2.12 16.94 2.50
C CYS A 68 2.58 15.49 2.83
N GLU A 69 3.85 15.31 3.22
CA GLU A 69 4.41 14.03 3.69
C GLU A 69 3.58 13.44 4.84
N GLU A 70 3.31 14.24 5.88
CA GLU A 70 2.54 13.81 7.06
C GLU A 70 1.12 13.40 6.68
N VAL A 71 0.41 14.22 5.90
CA VAL A 71 -0.97 13.94 5.47
C VAL A 71 -1.03 12.69 4.60
N ALA A 72 -0.11 12.56 3.63
CA ALA A 72 -0.04 11.39 2.77
C ALA A 72 0.23 10.10 3.55
N ALA A 73 1.16 10.15 4.52
CA ALA A 73 1.47 9.02 5.38
C ALA A 73 0.25 8.60 6.22
N ILE A 74 -0.49 9.55 6.80
CA ILE A 74 -1.70 9.26 7.59
C ILE A 74 -2.76 8.55 6.73
N ILE A 75 -3.03 9.07 5.53
CA ILE A 75 -4.04 8.50 4.63
C ILE A 75 -3.62 7.11 4.17
N LYS A 76 -2.35 6.94 3.77
CA LYS A 76 -1.82 5.65 3.33
C LYS A 76 -1.85 4.60 4.44
N MET A 77 -1.48 4.97 5.67
CA MET A 77 -1.54 4.07 6.82
C MET A 77 -2.98 3.69 7.18
N THR A 78 -3.92 4.63 7.02
CA THR A 78 -5.35 4.35 7.20
C THR A 78 -5.85 3.34 6.17
N GLN A 79 -5.50 3.49 4.89
CA GLN A 79 -5.84 2.52 3.84
C GLN A 79 -5.23 1.15 4.11
N ASN A 80 -3.93 1.12 4.44
CA ASN A 80 -3.21 -0.10 4.77
C ASN A 80 -3.83 -0.83 5.97
N SER A 81 -4.38 -0.08 6.93
CA SER A 81 -5.08 -0.63 8.09
C SER A 81 -6.49 -1.13 7.75
N ALA A 82 -7.20 -0.40 6.89
CA ALA A 82 -8.53 -0.76 6.42
C ALA A 82 -8.55 -1.96 5.45
N LEU A 83 -7.42 -2.26 4.79
CA LEU A 83 -7.31 -3.37 3.83
C LEU A 83 -7.78 -4.72 4.42
N GLY A 84 -7.46 -4.98 5.70
CA GLY A 84 -7.91 -6.19 6.40
C GLY A 84 -9.43 -6.27 6.54
N VAL A 85 -10.09 -5.12 6.79
CA VAL A 85 -11.55 -5.03 6.88
C VAL A 85 -12.19 -5.24 5.50
N TYR A 86 -11.65 -4.61 4.45
CA TYR A 86 -12.13 -4.80 3.08
C TYR A 86 -12.05 -6.26 2.64
N ILE A 87 -10.93 -6.93 2.94
CA ILE A 87 -10.75 -8.36 2.67
C ILE A 87 -11.82 -9.21 3.37
N LEU A 88 -12.11 -8.92 4.64
CA LEU A 88 -13.17 -9.61 5.37
C LEU A 88 -14.55 -9.40 4.74
N LEU A 89 -14.89 -8.15 4.42
CA LEU A 89 -16.17 -7.81 3.81
C LEU A 89 -16.36 -8.53 2.47
N ILE A 90 -15.35 -8.49 1.61
CA ILE A 90 -15.37 -9.18 0.31
C ILE A 90 -15.49 -10.71 0.52
N ALA A 91 -14.75 -11.29 1.46
CA ALA A 91 -14.82 -12.72 1.74
C ALA A 91 -16.21 -13.16 2.22
N VAL A 92 -16.87 -12.37 3.08
CA VAL A 92 -18.24 -12.63 3.54
C VAL A 92 -19.24 -12.49 2.38
N LEU A 93 -19.12 -11.43 1.58
CA LEU A 93 -20.00 -11.21 0.42
C LEU A 93 -19.86 -12.34 -0.62
N ALA A 94 -18.62 -12.74 -0.95
CA ALA A 94 -18.34 -13.83 -1.88
C ALA A 94 -18.87 -15.18 -1.38
N SER A 95 -18.75 -15.43 -0.06
CA SER A 95 -19.29 -16.65 0.57
C SER A 95 -20.82 -16.71 0.51
N ARG A 96 -21.51 -15.55 0.59
CA ARG A 96 -22.98 -15.45 0.51
C ARG A 96 -23.52 -15.50 -0.92
N SER A 97 -22.75 -15.05 -1.91
CA SER A 97 -23.16 -14.96 -3.31
C SER A 97 -22.81 -16.21 -4.13
N GLY A 98 -22.22 -17.24 -3.52
CA GLY A 98 -21.85 -18.48 -4.23
C GLY A 98 -20.70 -18.32 -5.23
N LEU A 99 -20.08 -17.14 -5.31
CA LEU A 99 -18.95 -16.79 -6.18
C LEU A 99 -17.61 -17.39 -5.72
N GLY A 100 -17.64 -18.37 -4.80
CA GLY A 100 -16.47 -19.05 -4.24
C GLY A 100 -15.81 -20.01 -5.24
N GLY A 101 -15.39 -19.51 -6.40
CA GLY A 101 -14.51 -20.22 -7.32
C GLY A 101 -13.12 -20.40 -6.70
N LYS A 102 -12.62 -21.64 -6.73
CA LYS A 102 -11.36 -22.09 -6.12
C LYS A 102 -10.09 -21.35 -6.57
N ASP A 103 -10.15 -20.56 -7.65
CA ASP A 103 -8.92 -20.15 -8.35
C ASP A 103 -8.79 -18.65 -8.65
N ALA A 104 -9.63 -17.76 -8.11
CA ALA A 104 -9.42 -16.32 -8.29
C ALA A 104 -8.54 -15.75 -7.17
N ALA A 105 -7.77 -14.70 -7.47
CA ALA A 105 -7.02 -13.85 -6.54
C ALA A 105 -7.91 -13.12 -5.49
N SER A 106 -9.08 -13.67 -5.20
CA SER A 106 -9.79 -13.42 -3.96
C SER A 106 -8.99 -13.99 -2.79
N PRO A 107 -9.06 -13.37 -1.60
CA PRO A 107 -8.60 -14.01 -0.39
C PRO A 107 -9.44 -15.28 -0.24
N ALA A 108 -8.87 -16.44 -0.62
CA ALA A 108 -9.57 -17.72 -0.61
C ALA A 108 -10.36 -17.88 0.70
N PRO A 109 -11.63 -18.32 0.68
CA PRO A 109 -12.38 -18.55 1.90
C PRO A 109 -11.53 -19.42 2.85
N PRO A 110 -11.62 -19.19 4.19
CA PRO A 110 -10.84 -19.98 5.14
C PRO A 110 -11.01 -21.46 4.81
N ALA A 111 -9.89 -22.17 4.71
CA ALA A 111 -9.86 -23.57 4.30
C ALA A 111 -10.87 -24.36 5.15
N LYS A 112 -11.69 -25.21 4.52
CA LYS A 112 -12.64 -26.06 5.24
C LYS A 112 -11.89 -26.83 6.33
N GLY A 113 -12.05 -26.42 7.59
CA GLY A 113 -11.38 -27.00 8.76
C GLY A 113 -10.58 -26.00 9.61
N GLU A 114 -10.13 -24.88 9.05
CA GLU A 114 -9.56 -23.77 9.83
C GLU A 114 -10.71 -22.85 10.27
N GLY A 115 -10.89 -22.65 11.58
CA GLY A 115 -11.93 -21.73 12.09
C GLY A 115 -11.82 -20.35 11.44
N LEU A 116 -12.95 -19.72 11.13
CA LEU A 116 -13.03 -18.42 10.43
C LEU A 116 -12.07 -17.38 11.04
N VAL A 117 -11.95 -17.39 12.37
CA VAL A 117 -11.07 -16.51 13.15
C VAL A 117 -9.58 -16.77 12.84
N TYR A 118 -9.16 -18.02 12.75
CA TYR A 118 -7.76 -18.38 12.47
C TYR A 118 -7.35 -18.06 11.03
N GLY A 119 -8.24 -18.35 10.07
CA GLY A 119 -8.01 -17.99 8.67
C GLY A 119 -7.94 -16.48 8.44
N LEU A 120 -8.75 -15.70 9.18
CA LEU A 120 -8.70 -14.25 9.14
C LEU A 120 -7.44 -13.69 9.83
N TRP A 121 -7.05 -14.25 10.98
CA TRP A 121 -5.85 -13.86 11.71
C TRP A 121 -4.56 -14.05 10.89
N LYS A 122 -4.46 -15.11 10.10
CA LYS A 122 -3.30 -15.33 9.21
C LYS A 122 -3.16 -14.26 8.13
N LYS A 123 -4.28 -13.73 7.61
CA LYS A 123 -4.32 -12.74 6.52
C LYS A 123 -4.31 -11.30 7.02
N PHE A 124 -4.67 -11.11 8.29
CA PHE A 124 -4.75 -9.79 8.87
C PHE A 124 -3.35 -9.15 8.94
N PRO A 125 -3.19 -7.90 8.47
CA PRO A 125 -1.93 -7.18 8.56
C PRO A 125 -1.59 -6.90 10.04
N LYS A 126 -0.72 -7.74 10.61
CA LYS A 126 -0.41 -7.71 12.07
C LYS A 126 0.18 -6.37 12.54
N PHE A 127 0.79 -5.58 11.65
CA PHE A 127 1.31 -4.25 11.99
C PHE A 127 0.21 -3.28 12.44
N VAL A 128 -1.04 -3.50 12.03
CA VAL A 128 -2.19 -2.66 12.42
C VAL A 128 -2.45 -2.74 13.91
N LEU A 129 -2.23 -3.90 14.54
CA LEU A 129 -2.36 -4.03 16.00
C LEU A 129 -1.32 -3.17 16.72
N GLY A 130 -0.09 -3.11 16.18
CA GLY A 130 0.95 -2.23 16.70
C GLY A 130 0.57 -0.75 16.55
N TYR A 131 0.06 -0.35 15.38
CA TYR A 131 -0.43 1.02 15.15
C TYR A 131 -1.56 1.39 16.14
N LEU A 132 -2.55 0.52 16.31
CA LEU A 132 -3.66 0.74 17.24
C LEU A 132 -3.19 0.83 18.69
N PHE A 133 -2.29 -0.07 19.10
CA PHE A 133 -1.70 -0.03 20.44
C PHE A 133 -0.96 1.28 20.68
N CYS A 134 -0.07 1.69 19.76
CA CYS A 134 0.65 2.94 19.85
C CYS A 134 -0.30 4.16 19.85
N SER A 135 -1.38 4.13 19.07
CA SER A 135 -2.38 5.20 19.02
C SER A 135 -3.11 5.35 20.36
N VAL A 136 -3.51 4.24 20.98
CA VAL A 136 -4.15 4.24 22.31
C VAL A 136 -3.17 4.74 23.37
N VAL A 137 -1.95 4.21 23.39
CA VAL A 137 -0.91 4.65 24.35
C VAL A 137 -0.65 6.14 24.18
N ALA A 138 -0.36 6.61 22.98
CA ALA A 138 -0.09 8.02 22.70
C ALA A 138 -1.29 8.92 23.06
N SER A 139 -2.52 8.42 22.90
CA SER A 139 -3.73 9.16 23.27
C SER A 139 -4.01 9.18 24.77
N SER A 140 -3.49 8.21 25.52
CA SER A 140 -3.62 8.15 26.99
C SER A 140 -2.56 8.94 27.77
N LEU A 141 -1.50 9.39 27.09
CA LEU A 141 -0.45 10.21 27.71
C LEU A 141 -0.95 11.62 28.04
N ALA A 142 -0.45 12.19 29.13
CA ALA A 142 -0.67 13.60 29.47
C ALA A 142 0.00 14.52 28.42
N ASP A 143 -0.56 15.72 28.19
CA ASP A 143 -0.12 16.64 27.14
C ASP A 143 1.40 16.92 27.16
N ARG A 144 1.98 17.06 28.36
CA ARG A 144 3.42 17.30 28.54
C ARG A 144 4.26 16.10 28.07
N GLU A 145 3.83 14.89 28.40
CA GLU A 145 4.53 13.65 28.01
C GLU A 145 4.37 13.39 26.52
N ARG A 146 3.16 13.64 25.98
CA ARG A 146 2.85 13.52 24.56
C ARG A 146 3.68 14.49 23.71
N GLY A 147 3.87 15.73 24.19
CA GLY A 147 4.69 16.74 23.53
C GLY A 147 6.18 16.38 23.42
N ILE A 148 6.67 15.46 24.24
CA ILE A 148 8.04 14.94 24.16
C ILE A 148 8.07 13.62 23.39
N ALA A 149 7.15 12.70 23.70
CA ALA A 149 7.13 11.35 23.16
C ALA A 149 6.84 11.33 21.64
N VAL A 150 5.86 12.11 21.17
CA VAL A 150 5.44 12.07 19.76
C VAL A 150 6.56 12.55 18.81
N PRO A 151 7.23 13.69 19.06
CA PRO A 151 8.35 14.10 18.22
C PRO A 151 9.54 13.13 18.24
N LEU A 152 9.88 12.58 19.41
CA LEU A 152 10.96 11.59 19.54
C LEU A 152 10.65 10.32 18.74
N LEU A 153 9.43 9.79 18.87
CA LEU A 153 8.98 8.63 18.10
C LEU A 153 8.95 8.94 16.60
N GLY A 154 8.55 10.15 16.20
CA GLY A 154 8.60 10.60 14.81
C GLY A 154 10.03 10.63 14.26
N GLY A 155 10.99 11.12 15.04
CA GLY A 155 12.42 11.10 14.66
C GLY A 155 12.97 9.68 14.51
N VAL A 156 12.66 8.80 15.45
CA VAL A 156 13.04 7.37 15.38
C VAL A 156 12.40 6.70 14.17
N ALA A 157 11.11 6.97 13.90
CA ALA A 157 10.41 6.43 12.74
C ALA A 157 11.07 6.86 11.42
N ARG A 158 11.48 8.13 11.30
CA ARG A 158 12.21 8.63 10.12
C ARG A 158 13.51 7.87 9.88
N TRP A 159 14.29 7.58 10.91
CA TRP A 159 15.50 6.77 10.78
C TRP A 159 15.19 5.33 10.34
N TRP A 160 14.16 4.70 10.92
CA TRP A 160 13.72 3.37 10.51
C TRP A 160 13.23 3.34 9.06
N PHE A 161 12.47 4.35 8.63
CA PHE A 161 12.05 4.50 7.25
C PHE A 161 13.24 4.70 6.32
N ALA A 162 14.20 5.56 6.67
CA ALA A 162 15.40 5.78 5.88
C ALA A 162 16.22 4.50 5.70
N ILE A 163 16.42 3.72 6.76
CA ILE A 163 17.11 2.42 6.70
C ILE A 163 16.31 1.43 5.85
N GLY A 164 15.00 1.34 6.07
CA GLY A 164 14.11 0.44 5.33
C GLY A 164 14.09 0.74 3.82
N PHE A 165 14.00 2.01 3.44
CA PHE A 165 14.02 2.43 2.04
C PHE A 165 15.39 2.29 1.41
N SER A 166 16.46 2.53 2.16
CA SER A 166 17.83 2.25 1.70
C SER A 166 18.00 0.75 1.40
N GLY A 167 17.52 -0.13 2.28
CA GLY A 167 17.49 -1.58 2.06
C GLY A 167 16.65 -2.00 0.86
N LEU A 168 15.46 -1.41 0.70
CA LEU A 168 14.59 -1.65 -0.47
C LEU A 168 15.28 -1.24 -1.77
N GLY A 169 15.94 -0.08 -1.77
CA GLY A 169 16.76 0.39 -2.90
C GLY A 169 17.86 -0.60 -3.29
N PHE A 170 18.62 -1.11 -2.32
CA PHE A 170 19.66 -2.11 -2.58
C PHE A 170 19.11 -3.47 -3.06
N SER A 171 17.92 -3.87 -2.61
CA SER A 171 17.27 -5.11 -3.07
C SER A 171 16.69 -5.00 -4.48
N THR A 172 16.51 -3.78 -4.98
CA THR A 172 15.96 -3.51 -6.32
C THR A 172 17.10 -3.59 -7.34
N SER A 173 17.22 -4.73 -8.00
CA SER A 173 18.21 -4.94 -9.05
C SER A 173 17.78 -4.24 -10.35
N PHE A 174 18.64 -3.37 -10.89
CA PHE A 174 18.45 -2.81 -12.24
C PHE A 174 18.37 -3.91 -13.32
N ARG A 175 18.97 -5.09 -13.07
CA ARG A 175 18.87 -6.25 -13.96
C ARG A 175 17.47 -6.86 -13.93
N SER A 176 16.81 -6.95 -12.77
CA SER A 176 15.43 -7.46 -12.71
C SER A 176 14.42 -6.47 -13.30
N LEU A 177 14.65 -5.16 -13.15
CA LEU A 177 13.87 -4.14 -13.86
C LEU A 177 14.06 -4.29 -15.38
N ARG A 178 15.30 -4.44 -15.83
CA ARG A 178 15.61 -4.61 -17.25
C ARG A 178 15.02 -5.91 -17.80
N GLU A 179 15.08 -7.04 -17.10
CA GLU A 179 14.47 -8.30 -17.55
C GLU A 179 12.93 -8.25 -17.59
N GLN A 180 12.28 -7.45 -16.73
CA GLN A 180 10.84 -7.20 -16.79
C GLN A 180 10.45 -6.30 -17.97
N LEU A 181 11.36 -5.43 -18.43
CA LEU A 181 11.17 -4.54 -19.59
C LEU A 181 11.62 -5.18 -20.92
N ASP A 182 12.69 -5.99 -20.90
CA ASP A 182 13.28 -6.73 -22.05
C ASP A 182 12.59 -8.10 -22.27
N GLY A 183 11.52 -8.41 -21.53
CA GLY A 183 10.70 -9.59 -21.77
C GLY A 183 10.21 -9.59 -23.23
N PRO A 184 10.58 -10.59 -24.06
CA PRO A 184 10.18 -10.59 -25.46
C PRO A 184 8.66 -10.76 -25.54
N ASN A 185 8.01 -9.93 -26.36
CA ASN A 185 6.59 -9.98 -26.74
C ASN A 185 5.54 -9.40 -25.77
N VAL A 186 5.75 -8.17 -25.27
CA VAL A 186 4.61 -7.35 -24.81
C VAL A 186 4.11 -6.38 -25.89
N LEU A 187 4.94 -6.04 -26.88
CA LEU A 187 4.62 -5.03 -27.91
C LEU A 187 4.42 -5.57 -29.34
N VAL A 188 4.58 -6.89 -29.59
CA VAL A 188 4.72 -7.42 -30.98
C VAL A 188 3.64 -8.47 -31.35
N HIS A 189 2.60 -8.66 -30.54
CA HIS A 189 1.46 -9.49 -30.96
C HIS A 189 0.16 -8.68 -30.94
N TYR A 190 0.08 -7.77 -31.91
CA TYR A 190 -1.14 -7.45 -32.65
C TYR A 190 -0.88 -7.76 -34.13
#